data_AF-A0A315XYP9-F1
#
_entry.id   AF-A0A315XYP9-F1
#
_cell.length_a   1.000
_cell.length_b   1.000
_cell.length_c   1.000
_cell.angle_alpha   90.00
_cell.angle_beta   90.00
_cell.angle_gamma   90.00
#
_symmetry.space_group_name_H-M   'P 1'
#
loop_
_entity.id
_entity.type
_entity.pdbx_description
1 polymer ?
#
loop_
_entity_poly.entity_id
_entity_poly.type
_entity_poly.pdbx_seq_one_letter_code
_entity_poly.pdbx_strand_id
1 'polypeptide(L)'
;MANGDKRRNRKRERVSKRYKVRYDRLVAVVLVLVVLIVVLGSCCKSCSKKGNEKTSAKQAQTTITDNTQQSSIVDNLTSNGETSSLITGAPDGQKPSESQYTTEVHKADDVNRGNLVLVNSAHEYKFIEGDTELEAIYYNHDDSHYHVSDLVTKLDTEALDHLNQLMDGFYEAETNSDIYVIGAYRTAEEQSDKYNNGNSQFQGGYSDYHTGRSFDLGIFPTDGSSSGYYMPTGVYGWIDEHAAEYGFVVRFPEGKDSETGERQRDYTYRYVGVPHAVYMKQNKLCLEEYIDKIKEHTNESPLEVTVGNKLYQIYYAAANAAGDTEVPVPSNKTYTVSGNNVDGFIVTVSMN
;
A
#
# COMPACT_ATOMS: atom_id res chain seq x y z
N MET A 1 -64.12 -34.25 8.42
CA MET A 1 -64.50 -34.31 6.99
C MET A 1 -63.55 -33.44 6.19
N ALA A 2 -63.22 -33.88 4.99
CA ALA A 2 -62.04 -33.50 4.22
C ALA A 2 -62.13 -32.15 3.50
N ASN A 3 -60.97 -31.54 3.29
CA ASN A 3 -60.47 -30.86 2.07
C ASN A 3 -59.40 -29.85 2.52
N GLY A 4 -58.21 -29.78 1.97
CA GLY A 4 -57.63 -30.37 0.77
C GLY A 4 -56.54 -29.39 0.36
N ASP A 5 -55.29 -29.82 0.29
CA ASP A 5 -54.28 -29.11 -0.50
C ASP A 5 -53.11 -30.03 -0.83
N LYS A 6 -53.13 -30.54 -2.05
CA LYS A 6 -51.95 -31.15 -2.68
C LYS A 6 -51.75 -30.56 -4.07
N ARG A 7 -50.60 -29.88 -4.17
CA ARG A 7 -49.60 -29.96 -5.23
C ARG A 7 -49.97 -29.40 -6.61
N ARG A 8 -49.30 -28.29 -6.95
CA ARG A 8 -48.69 -28.13 -8.28
C ARG A 8 -47.24 -27.64 -8.16
N ASN A 9 -46.32 -28.58 -8.36
CA ASN A 9 -44.91 -28.34 -8.68
C ASN A 9 -44.80 -27.66 -10.06
N ARG A 10 -44.15 -26.49 -10.13
CA ARG A 10 -43.65 -25.92 -11.40
C ARG A 10 -42.13 -26.05 -11.44
N LYS A 11 -41.65 -27.05 -12.19
CA LYS A 11 -40.26 -27.18 -12.67
C LYS A 11 -39.97 -26.00 -13.60
N ARG A 12 -38.97 -25.17 -13.29
CA ARG A 12 -38.39 -24.20 -14.24
C ARG A 12 -37.33 -24.92 -15.06
N GLU A 13 -37.59 -25.13 -16.35
CA GLU A 13 -36.57 -25.56 -17.32
C GLU A 13 -35.60 -24.40 -17.59
N ARG A 14 -34.30 -24.64 -17.38
CA ARG A 14 -33.22 -23.72 -17.78
C ARG A 14 -32.96 -23.92 -19.28
N VAL A 15 -33.26 -22.92 -20.10
CA VAL A 15 -32.85 -22.86 -21.49
C VAL A 15 -31.39 -22.37 -21.54
N SER A 16 -30.46 -23.24 -21.93
CA SER A 16 -29.08 -22.85 -22.23
C SER A 16 -29.03 -22.05 -23.54
N LYS A 17 -28.71 -20.76 -23.50
CA LYS A 17 -28.38 -19.99 -24.70
C LYS A 17 -27.00 -20.41 -25.21
N ARG A 18 -26.94 -21.19 -26.30
CA ARG A 18 -25.69 -21.41 -27.06
C ARG A 18 -25.39 -20.13 -27.85
N TYR A 19 -24.29 -19.46 -27.52
CA TYR A 19 -23.79 -18.35 -28.33
C TYR A 19 -23.29 -18.88 -29.68
N LYS A 20 -23.94 -18.49 -30.78
CA LYS A 20 -23.41 -18.72 -32.13
C LYS A 20 -22.35 -17.65 -32.41
N VAL A 21 -21.10 -18.08 -32.55
CA VAL A 21 -19.99 -17.22 -32.96
C VAL A 21 -20.28 -16.73 -34.38
N ARG A 22 -20.31 -15.40 -34.57
CA ARG A 22 -20.49 -14.78 -35.89
C ARG A 22 -19.15 -14.81 -36.64
N TYR A 23 -18.95 -15.84 -37.46
CA TYR A 23 -17.72 -16.06 -38.23
C TYR A 23 -17.32 -14.86 -39.09
N ASP A 24 -18.27 -14.03 -39.53
CA ASP A 24 -17.98 -12.79 -40.28
C ASP A 24 -17.06 -11.82 -39.52
N ARG A 25 -17.17 -11.76 -38.19
CA ARG A 25 -16.32 -10.90 -37.35
C ARG A 25 -14.92 -11.50 -37.16
N LEU A 26 -14.81 -12.83 -37.14
CA LEU A 26 -13.53 -13.51 -37.09
C LEU A 26 -12.75 -13.35 -38.41
N VAL A 27 -13.44 -13.39 -39.56
CA VAL A 27 -12.82 -13.15 -40.87
C VAL A 27 -12.24 -11.73 -40.94
N ALA A 28 -12.95 -10.72 -40.44
CA ALA A 28 -12.44 -9.35 -40.39
C ALA A 28 -11.17 -9.22 -39.52
N VAL A 29 -11.13 -9.86 -38.35
CA VAL A 29 -9.96 -9.84 -37.45
C VAL A 29 -8.76 -10.56 -38.08
N VAL A 30 -8.98 -11.69 -38.74
CA VAL A 30 -7.91 -12.42 -39.44
C VAL A 30 -7.34 -11.59 -40.60
N LEU A 31 -8.19 -10.88 -41.36
CA LEU A 31 -7.72 -10.01 -42.43
C LEU A 31 -6.87 -8.85 -41.92
N VAL A 32 -7.24 -8.25 -40.77
CA VAL A 32 -6.45 -7.19 -40.13
C VAL A 32 -5.09 -7.73 -39.65
N LEU A 33 -5.05 -8.93 -39.06
CA LEU A 33 -3.81 -9.59 -38.64
C LEU A 33 -2.89 -9.92 -39.82
N VAL A 34 -3.43 -10.37 -40.95
CA VAL A 34 -2.64 -10.64 -42.16
C VAL A 34 -2.02 -9.36 -42.71
N VAL A 35 -2.76 -8.24 -42.71
CA VAL A 35 -2.23 -6.93 -43.13
C VAL A 35 -1.11 -6.46 -42.20
N LEU A 36 -1.27 -6.61 -40.88
CA LEU A 36 -0.23 -6.29 -39.88
C LEU A 36 1.04 -7.11 -40.09
N ILE A 37 0.93 -8.41 -40.35
CA ILE A 37 2.09 -9.29 -40.60
C ILE A 37 2.82 -8.88 -41.89
N VAL A 38 2.10 -8.46 -42.94
CA VAL A 38 2.70 -8.00 -44.21
C VAL A 38 3.42 -6.65 -44.04
N VAL A 39 2.88 -5.74 -43.21
CA VAL A 39 3.51 -4.46 -42.88
C VAL A 39 4.79 -4.69 -42.07
N LEU A 40 4.74 -5.52 -41.02
CA LEU A 40 5.90 -5.85 -40.20
C LEU A 40 6.98 -6.61 -40.98
N GLY A 41 6.58 -7.54 -41.87
CA GLY A 41 7.50 -8.25 -42.76
C GLY A 41 8.18 -7.36 -43.80
N SER A 42 7.57 -6.23 -44.16
CA SER A 42 8.17 -5.23 -45.06
C SER A 42 9.14 -4.28 -44.36
N CYS A 43 9.02 -4.10 -43.04
CA CYS A 43 9.97 -3.31 -42.23
C CYS A 43 11.28 -4.06 -41.93
N CYS A 44 11.31 -5.40 -41.99
CA CYS A 44 12.52 -6.18 -41.69
C CYS A 44 13.47 -6.45 -42.89
N LYS A 45 13.22 -5.89 -44.07
CA LYS A 45 14.10 -6.06 -45.26
C LYS A 45 15.01 -4.89 -45.59
N SER A 46 15.04 -3.84 -44.76
CA SER A 46 15.91 -2.68 -44.97
C SER A 46 16.68 -2.32 -43.70
N CYS A 47 17.61 -3.19 -43.29
CA CYS A 47 18.85 -2.82 -42.60
C CYS A 47 19.66 -4.08 -42.28
N SER A 48 20.55 -4.46 -43.20
CA SER A 48 21.63 -5.42 -42.94
C SER A 48 22.77 -5.20 -43.93
N LYS A 49 23.87 -4.60 -43.45
CA LYS A 49 25.28 -4.69 -43.89
C LYS A 49 26.06 -3.48 -43.36
N LYS A 50 27.35 -3.50 -42.98
CA LYS A 50 28.35 -4.48 -42.49
C LYS A 50 29.68 -3.69 -42.45
N GLY A 51 30.59 -4.03 -41.52
CA GLY A 51 32.04 -3.68 -41.56
C GLY A 51 32.42 -2.58 -40.57
N ASN A 52 33.22 -2.74 -39.50
CA ASN A 52 34.42 -3.52 -39.12
C ASN A 52 35.74 -2.72 -39.25
N GLU A 53 36.63 -2.92 -38.26
CA GLU A 53 38.00 -2.41 -38.02
C GLU A 53 38.20 -1.01 -37.39
N LYS A 54 39.30 -0.69 -36.69
CA LYS A 54 40.15 -1.31 -35.64
C LYS A 54 41.27 -0.28 -35.34
N THR A 55 41.62 -0.14 -34.06
CA THR A 55 42.97 0.23 -33.50
C THR A 55 43.46 1.68 -33.34
N SER A 56 43.85 1.95 -32.08
CA SER A 56 45.08 2.59 -31.56
C SER A 56 45.20 4.11 -31.33
N ALA A 57 45.09 4.45 -30.03
CA ALA A 57 46.11 5.06 -29.16
C ALA A 57 46.74 6.42 -29.50
N LYS A 58 46.57 7.38 -28.57
CA LYS A 58 47.69 8.17 -28.02
C LYS A 58 47.37 8.79 -26.65
N GLN A 59 48.36 8.71 -25.77
CA GLN A 59 48.45 9.33 -24.44
C GLN A 59 48.49 10.86 -24.50
N ALA A 60 47.94 11.51 -23.47
CA ALA A 60 48.55 12.66 -22.82
C ALA A 60 48.11 12.73 -21.35
N GLN A 61 49.06 13.04 -20.49
CA GLN A 61 49.02 13.03 -19.03
C GLN A 61 49.19 14.48 -18.54
N THR A 62 48.29 15.03 -17.70
CA THR A 62 48.63 16.06 -16.70
C THR A 62 47.53 16.19 -15.61
N THR A 63 47.83 15.64 -14.43
CA THR A 63 47.80 16.24 -13.07
C THR A 63 46.58 17.06 -12.53
N ILE A 64 45.89 16.43 -11.56
CA ILE A 64 45.38 16.88 -10.23
C ILE A 64 44.37 18.05 -10.14
N THR A 65 43.19 17.80 -9.54
CA THR A 65 42.82 18.23 -8.15
C THR A 65 41.57 17.48 -7.66
N ASP A 66 41.66 17.03 -6.40
CA ASP A 66 40.68 16.34 -5.55
C ASP A 66 39.30 17.02 -5.44
N ASN A 67 38.23 16.22 -5.39
CA ASN A 67 37.45 16.01 -4.17
C ASN A 67 36.28 15.03 -4.43
N THR A 68 36.42 13.83 -3.87
CA THR A 68 35.37 12.82 -3.73
C THR A 68 34.83 12.91 -2.30
N GLN A 69 33.52 13.05 -2.13
CA GLN A 69 32.86 12.59 -0.90
C GLN A 69 31.66 11.72 -1.23
N GLN A 70 31.90 10.44 -1.02
CA GLN A 70 30.99 9.32 -0.88
C GLN A 70 30.59 9.28 0.60
N SER A 71 29.28 9.31 0.89
CA SER A 71 28.78 9.23 2.27
C SER A 71 28.09 7.89 2.47
N SER A 72 28.82 6.96 3.10
CA SER A 72 28.31 5.70 3.64
C SER A 72 28.06 5.89 5.13
N ILE A 73 26.83 5.67 5.61
CA ILE A 73 26.50 5.67 7.04
C ILE A 73 26.06 4.25 7.40
N VAL A 74 26.92 3.56 8.15
CA VAL A 74 26.60 2.38 8.96
C VAL A 74 27.12 2.64 10.37
N ASP A 75 26.22 2.38 11.33
CA ASP A 75 26.37 2.08 12.76
C ASP A 75 27.05 3.05 13.73
N ASN A 76 26.29 3.39 14.78
CA ASN A 76 26.78 3.35 16.16
C ASN A 76 25.62 3.20 17.16
N LEU A 77 25.36 1.96 17.58
CA LEU A 77 24.79 1.61 18.88
C LEU A 77 25.92 1.16 19.79
N THR A 78 26.20 1.90 20.85
CA THR A 78 26.78 1.34 22.08
C THR A 78 26.19 2.02 23.31
N SER A 79 25.68 1.17 24.18
CA SER A 79 25.16 1.43 25.52
C SER A 79 26.25 1.94 26.46
N ASN A 80 25.88 2.87 27.35
CA ASN A 80 26.23 2.80 28.76
C ASN A 80 25.24 3.65 29.56
N GLY A 81 24.64 3.03 30.58
CA GLY A 81 23.74 3.70 31.52
C GLY A 81 24.49 4.41 32.63
N GLU A 82 23.82 5.38 33.26
CA GLU A 82 23.91 5.64 34.70
C GLU A 82 22.71 6.48 35.14
N THR A 83 22.05 6.00 36.20
CA THR A 83 20.97 6.64 36.95
C THR A 83 21.51 7.68 37.94
N SER A 84 20.88 8.85 38.06
CA SER A 84 20.66 9.49 39.37
C SER A 84 19.52 10.51 39.35
N SER A 85 18.59 10.31 40.28
CA SER A 85 17.53 11.23 40.71
C SER A 85 18.11 12.50 41.36
N LEU A 86 17.37 13.62 41.33
CA LEU A 86 17.04 14.45 42.51
C LEU A 86 16.01 15.56 42.17
N ILE A 87 15.19 15.88 43.17
CA ILE A 87 13.91 16.61 43.15
C ILE A 87 14.09 18.11 43.51
N THR A 88 13.05 18.90 43.20
CA THR A 88 12.54 20.14 43.84
C THR A 88 12.96 21.53 43.34
N GLY A 89 11.96 22.31 42.90
CA GLY A 89 12.01 23.77 42.84
C GLY A 89 10.96 24.41 41.93
N ALA A 90 9.76 24.68 42.45
CA ALA A 90 8.86 25.76 42.01
C ALA A 90 8.64 26.68 43.24
N PRO A 91 8.21 27.96 43.13
CA PRO A 91 7.45 28.56 42.02
C PRO A 91 7.88 29.99 41.62
N ASP A 92 7.57 30.43 40.40
CA ASP A 92 6.89 31.73 40.19
C ASP A 92 6.33 31.86 38.76
N GLY A 93 5.27 32.66 38.63
CA GLY A 93 4.27 32.61 37.57
C GLY A 93 4.73 32.97 36.15
N GLN A 94 4.16 32.22 35.20
CA GLN A 94 3.92 32.68 33.84
C GLN A 94 2.42 32.66 33.53
N LYS A 95 1.99 33.73 32.88
CA LYS A 95 0.69 33.94 32.23
C LYS A 95 0.31 32.73 31.32
N PRO A 96 -0.98 32.57 30.98
CA PRO A 96 -1.51 31.34 30.41
C PRO A 96 -0.79 30.96 29.12
N SER A 97 -0.38 29.69 29.04
CA SER A 97 0.07 29.03 27.81
C SER A 97 -0.90 29.38 26.68
N GLU A 98 -0.40 30.01 25.61
CA GLU A 98 -1.11 29.98 24.34
C GLU A 98 -1.44 28.52 24.01
N SER A 99 -2.66 28.25 23.54
CA SER A 99 -3.08 26.91 23.14
C SER A 99 -2.08 26.37 22.12
N GLN A 100 -1.40 25.26 22.43
CA GLN A 100 -0.49 24.58 21.50
C GLN A 100 -1.21 24.01 20.27
N TYR A 101 -2.55 24.06 20.26
CA TYR A 101 -3.42 23.58 19.21
C TYR A 101 -4.25 24.71 18.61
N THR A 102 -4.45 24.62 17.29
CA THR A 102 -5.49 25.29 16.51
C THR A 102 -6.50 24.24 16.01
N THR A 103 -7.50 24.66 15.23
CA THR A 103 -8.53 23.80 14.67
C THR A 103 -8.48 23.82 13.14
N GLU A 104 -8.53 22.64 12.53
CA GLU A 104 -8.88 22.46 11.12
C GLU A 104 -10.33 22.00 10.98
N VAL A 105 -11.04 22.52 9.98
CA VAL A 105 -12.43 22.15 9.71
C VAL A 105 -12.46 21.15 8.56
N HIS A 106 -12.94 19.94 8.84
CA HIS A 106 -13.12 18.87 7.86
C HIS A 106 -14.59 18.66 7.54
N LYS A 107 -14.91 18.43 6.26
CA LYS A 107 -16.27 18.13 5.84
C LYS A 107 -16.69 16.75 6.33
N ALA A 108 -18.00 16.53 6.45
CA ALA A 108 -18.53 15.23 6.89
C ALA A 108 -17.97 14.04 6.10
N ASP A 109 -17.86 14.14 4.77
CA ASP A 109 -17.35 13.07 3.91
C ASP A 109 -15.83 12.84 4.06
N ASP A 110 -15.09 13.76 4.67
CA ASP A 110 -13.64 13.62 4.84
C ASP A 110 -13.27 12.51 5.85
N VAL A 111 -14.25 12.01 6.61
CA VAL A 111 -14.07 10.80 7.44
C VAL A 111 -13.75 9.56 6.58
N ASN A 112 -14.11 9.57 5.29
CA ASN A 112 -13.94 8.44 4.38
C ASN A 112 -12.72 8.57 3.44
N ARG A 113 -11.76 9.46 3.75
CA ARG A 113 -10.52 9.65 2.98
C ARG A 113 -9.27 9.62 3.86
N GLY A 114 -8.12 9.26 3.28
CA GLY A 114 -6.81 9.23 3.93
C GLY A 114 -6.22 7.83 4.12
N ASN A 115 -4.96 7.76 4.57
CA ASN A 115 -4.18 6.52 4.62
C ASN A 115 -4.71 5.47 5.62
N LEU A 116 -5.51 5.89 6.61
CA LEU A 116 -6.07 5.04 7.66
C LEU A 116 -7.55 4.69 7.45
N VAL A 117 -8.08 4.88 6.24
CA VAL A 117 -9.44 4.40 5.92
C VAL A 117 -9.53 2.89 6.09
N LEU A 118 -10.42 2.45 6.98
CA LEU A 118 -10.75 1.04 7.18
C LEU A 118 -11.72 0.59 6.09
N VAL A 119 -11.30 -0.36 5.26
CA VAL A 119 -12.16 -1.01 4.26
C VAL A 119 -12.18 -2.51 4.53
N ASN A 120 -13.37 -3.04 4.76
CA ASN A 120 -13.63 -4.45 5.01
C ASN A 120 -15.11 -4.75 4.74
N SER A 121 -15.64 -5.91 5.14
CA SER A 121 -17.04 -6.27 4.89
C SER A 121 -18.09 -5.37 5.57
N ALA A 122 -17.71 -4.58 6.56
CA ALA A 122 -18.60 -3.65 7.27
C ALA A 122 -18.45 -2.20 6.79
N HIS A 123 -17.29 -1.83 6.24
CA HIS A 123 -16.95 -0.47 5.87
C HIS A 123 -16.62 -0.38 4.37
N GLU A 124 -17.57 0.17 3.62
CA GLU A 124 -17.43 0.41 2.18
C GLU A 124 -16.45 1.56 1.92
N TYR A 125 -15.59 1.41 0.92
CA TYR A 125 -14.80 2.48 0.34
C TYR A 125 -15.68 3.42 -0.48
N LYS A 126 -15.59 4.72 -0.24
CA LYS A 126 -16.52 5.71 -0.80
C LYS A 126 -16.13 6.30 -2.15
N PHE A 127 -14.97 5.92 -2.70
CA PHE A 127 -14.48 6.40 -3.99
C PHE A 127 -14.52 7.93 -4.11
N ILE A 128 -14.11 8.61 -3.02
CA ILE A 128 -14.11 10.06 -2.96
C ILE A 128 -13.06 10.61 -3.94
N GLU A 129 -13.46 11.60 -4.74
CA GLU A 129 -12.56 12.27 -5.66
C GLU A 129 -11.38 12.91 -4.90
N GLY A 130 -10.17 12.59 -5.35
CA GLY A 130 -8.93 13.05 -4.74
C GLY A 130 -8.53 12.32 -3.45
N ASP A 131 -9.19 11.22 -3.05
CA ASP A 131 -8.67 10.38 -1.96
C ASP A 131 -7.38 9.64 -2.35
N THR A 132 -7.26 9.26 -3.63
CA THR A 132 -6.12 8.49 -4.15
C THR A 132 -5.64 9.07 -5.46
N GLU A 133 -4.34 9.08 -5.66
CA GLU A 133 -3.70 9.39 -6.94
C GLU A 133 -3.03 8.12 -7.46
N LEU A 134 -3.59 7.52 -8.52
CA LEU A 134 -3.18 6.18 -8.96
C LEU A 134 -2.21 6.22 -10.13
N GLU A 135 -1.04 5.61 -9.94
CA GLU A 135 -0.03 5.46 -10.98
C GLU A 135 0.28 3.99 -11.27
N ALA A 136 0.65 3.70 -12.51
CA ALA A 136 1.05 2.35 -12.90
C ALA A 136 2.46 2.04 -12.37
N ILE A 137 2.57 0.97 -11.58
CA ILE A 137 3.82 0.59 -10.89
C ILE A 137 4.93 0.32 -11.92
N TYR A 138 4.59 -0.34 -13.02
CA TYR A 138 5.55 -0.72 -14.06
C TYR A 138 6.40 0.44 -14.58
N TYR A 139 5.85 1.66 -14.70
CA TYR A 139 6.58 2.81 -15.24
C TYR A 139 7.31 3.63 -14.18
N ASN A 140 7.10 3.31 -12.91
CA ASN A 140 7.51 4.11 -11.75
C ASN A 140 8.25 3.26 -10.72
N HIS A 141 8.87 2.17 -11.13
CA HIS A 141 9.73 1.32 -10.30
C HIS A 141 11.13 1.20 -10.89
N ASP A 142 12.10 0.87 -10.05
CA ASP A 142 13.42 0.43 -10.50
C ASP A 142 13.35 -1.08 -10.82
N ASP A 143 13.45 -1.41 -12.10
CA ASP A 143 13.35 -2.78 -12.60
C ASP A 143 14.58 -3.65 -12.26
N SER A 144 15.62 -3.04 -11.67
CA SER A 144 16.77 -3.77 -11.11
C SER A 144 16.56 -4.22 -9.66
N HIS A 145 15.58 -3.66 -8.94
CA HIS A 145 15.34 -3.96 -7.53
C HIS A 145 14.13 -4.87 -7.30
N TYR A 146 13.09 -4.75 -8.12
CA TYR A 146 11.95 -5.67 -8.11
C TYR A 146 11.21 -5.64 -9.46
N HIS A 147 10.17 -6.46 -9.59
CA HIS A 147 9.41 -6.60 -10.83
C HIS A 147 7.90 -6.44 -10.64
N VAL A 148 7.16 -6.26 -11.74
CA VAL A 148 5.70 -6.14 -11.75
C VAL A 148 5.11 -7.12 -12.77
N SER A 149 4.01 -7.78 -12.43
CA SER A 149 3.42 -8.84 -13.26
C SER A 149 2.83 -8.36 -14.59
N ASP A 150 2.47 -7.08 -14.70
CA ASP A 150 1.88 -6.47 -15.88
C ASP A 150 2.15 -4.96 -15.97
N LEU A 151 1.67 -4.34 -17.05
CA LEU A 151 1.90 -2.92 -17.36
C LEU A 151 0.83 -1.97 -16.77
N VAL A 152 -0.21 -2.50 -16.12
CA VAL A 152 -1.44 -1.74 -15.81
C VAL A 152 -1.79 -1.73 -14.33
N THR A 153 -1.17 -2.58 -13.52
CA THR A 153 -1.32 -2.62 -12.07
C THR A 153 -0.92 -1.28 -11.48
N LYS A 154 -1.80 -0.71 -10.64
CA LYS A 154 -1.63 0.62 -10.06
C LYS A 154 -1.55 0.59 -8.55
N LEU A 155 -0.89 1.60 -8.00
CA LEU A 155 -0.89 1.92 -6.57
C LEU A 155 -1.07 3.43 -6.41
N ASP A 156 -1.54 3.83 -5.23
CA ASP A 156 -1.52 5.23 -4.81
C ASP A 156 -0.08 5.75 -4.82
N THR A 157 0.16 7.00 -5.25
CA THR A 157 1.50 7.56 -5.45
C THR A 157 2.34 7.54 -4.19
N GLU A 158 1.76 7.93 -3.04
CA GLU A 158 2.47 7.89 -1.75
C GLU A 158 2.83 6.45 -1.39
N ALA A 159 1.87 5.52 -1.50
CA ALA A 159 2.13 4.11 -1.24
C ALA A 159 3.18 3.52 -2.21
N LEU A 160 3.24 3.99 -3.46
CA LEU A 160 4.22 3.56 -4.46
C LEU A 160 5.63 4.05 -4.12
N ASP A 161 5.77 5.31 -3.72
CA ASP A 161 7.05 5.86 -3.29
C ASP A 161 7.61 5.08 -2.09
N HIS A 162 6.75 4.74 -1.14
CA HIS A 162 7.13 3.93 0.02
C HIS A 162 7.45 2.48 -0.36
N LEU A 163 6.73 1.89 -1.32
CA LEU A 163 7.00 0.55 -1.84
C LEU A 163 8.38 0.51 -2.52
N ASN A 164 8.70 1.52 -3.33
CA ASN A 164 10.01 1.62 -3.96
C ASN A 164 11.12 1.68 -2.90
N GLN A 165 10.97 2.52 -1.86
CA GLN A 165 11.94 2.59 -0.78
C GLN A 165 12.12 1.27 -0.02
N LEU A 166 11.03 0.51 0.19
CA LEU A 166 11.09 -0.82 0.79
C LEU A 166 11.86 -1.81 -0.09
N MET A 167 11.63 -1.79 -1.40
CA MET A 167 12.29 -2.69 -2.36
C MET A 167 13.76 -2.30 -2.57
N ASP A 168 14.09 -1.01 -2.55
CA ASP A 168 15.47 -0.51 -2.54
C ASP A 168 16.22 -1.04 -1.31
N GLY A 169 15.62 -0.91 -0.12
CA GLY A 169 16.21 -1.42 1.11
C GLY A 169 16.42 -2.94 1.10
N PHE A 170 15.45 -3.69 0.56
CA PHE A 170 15.56 -5.14 0.41
C PHE A 170 16.70 -5.51 -0.54
N TYR A 171 16.78 -4.86 -1.70
CA TYR A 171 17.82 -5.10 -2.67
C TYR A 171 19.21 -4.75 -2.12
N GLU A 172 19.35 -3.62 -1.41
CA GLU A 172 20.61 -3.22 -0.79
C GLU A 172 21.06 -4.20 0.30
N ALA A 173 20.13 -4.73 1.11
CA ALA A 173 20.43 -5.66 2.18
C ALA A 173 20.78 -7.07 1.67
N GLU A 174 20.01 -7.58 0.70
CA GLU A 174 20.05 -9.00 0.31
C GLU A 174 20.62 -9.23 -1.10
N THR A 175 20.84 -8.17 -1.89
CA THR A 175 21.23 -8.26 -3.31
C THR A 175 20.29 -9.21 -4.09
N ASN A 176 18.98 -9.10 -3.83
CA ASN A 176 17.95 -9.96 -4.40
C ASN A 176 16.82 -9.11 -5.02
N SER A 177 16.40 -9.45 -6.24
CA SER A 177 15.33 -8.77 -6.97
C SER A 177 14.21 -9.74 -7.39
N ASP A 178 14.09 -10.90 -6.76
CA ASP A 178 13.14 -11.96 -7.14
C ASP A 178 11.69 -11.61 -6.76
N ILE A 179 11.47 -10.45 -6.15
CA ILE A 179 10.15 -9.97 -5.71
C ILE A 179 9.36 -9.40 -6.88
N TYR A 180 8.09 -9.81 -6.95
CA TYR A 180 7.11 -9.29 -7.91
C TYR A 180 5.93 -8.69 -7.18
N VAL A 181 5.48 -7.51 -7.62
CA VAL A 181 4.10 -7.06 -7.35
C VAL A 181 3.18 -7.78 -8.33
N ILE A 182 2.31 -8.64 -7.81
CA ILE A 182 1.43 -9.53 -8.59
C ILE A 182 -0.05 -9.12 -8.56
N GLY A 183 -0.37 -8.04 -7.85
CA GLY A 183 -1.69 -7.43 -7.85
C GLY A 183 -1.76 -6.26 -6.89
N ALA A 184 -2.48 -5.21 -7.25
CA ALA A 184 -2.66 -4.04 -6.40
C ALA A 184 -4.07 -3.47 -6.62
N TYR A 185 -4.20 -2.17 -6.93
CA TYR A 185 -5.48 -1.49 -7.11
C TYR A 185 -6.48 -2.30 -7.94
N ARG A 186 -7.74 -2.32 -7.49
CA ARG A 186 -8.86 -2.93 -8.22
C ARG A 186 -10.02 -1.95 -8.26
N THR A 187 -10.65 -1.83 -9.42
CA THR A 187 -11.93 -1.14 -9.55
C THR A 187 -13.05 -1.92 -8.85
N ALA A 188 -14.16 -1.24 -8.53
CA ALA A 188 -15.35 -1.89 -7.99
C ALA A 188 -15.89 -3.01 -8.89
N GLU A 189 -15.78 -2.84 -10.21
CA GLU A 189 -16.22 -3.81 -11.21
C GLU A 189 -15.35 -5.08 -11.17
N GLU A 190 -14.02 -4.94 -11.25
CA GLU A 190 -13.09 -6.08 -11.18
C GLU A 190 -13.24 -6.87 -9.86
N GLN A 191 -13.44 -6.17 -8.75
CA GLN A 191 -13.69 -6.82 -7.47
C GLN A 191 -15.05 -7.53 -7.44
N SER A 192 -16.09 -6.93 -8.02
CA SER A 192 -17.41 -7.57 -8.15
C SER A 192 -17.33 -8.85 -8.97
N ASP A 193 -16.54 -8.86 -10.04
CA ASP A 193 -16.30 -10.07 -10.83
C ASP A 193 -15.60 -11.16 -10.02
N LYS A 194 -14.58 -10.81 -9.22
CA LYS A 194 -13.91 -11.74 -8.29
C LYS A 194 -14.86 -12.28 -7.22
N TYR A 195 -15.76 -11.46 -6.69
CA TYR A 195 -16.79 -11.92 -5.77
C TYR A 195 -17.76 -12.91 -6.45
N ASN A 196 -18.29 -12.53 -7.61
CA ASN A 196 -19.28 -13.32 -8.34
C ASN A 196 -18.75 -14.67 -8.83
N ASN A 197 -17.46 -14.76 -9.13
CA ASN A 197 -16.81 -16.01 -9.53
C ASN A 197 -16.23 -16.83 -8.35
N GLY A 198 -16.36 -16.33 -7.11
CA GLY A 198 -15.93 -17.02 -5.89
C GLY A 198 -14.44 -16.92 -5.56
N ASN A 199 -13.68 -16.08 -6.28
CA ASN A 199 -12.25 -15.83 -6.01
C ASN A 199 -12.01 -14.78 -4.92
N SER A 200 -13.05 -14.16 -4.38
CA SER A 200 -12.96 -13.27 -3.23
C SER A 200 -14.25 -13.33 -2.41
N GLN A 201 -14.14 -13.06 -1.11
CA GLN A 201 -15.29 -12.94 -0.21
C GLN A 201 -15.82 -11.49 -0.13
N PHE A 202 -15.07 -10.52 -0.65
CA PHE A 202 -15.41 -9.10 -0.62
C PHE A 202 -16.11 -8.67 -1.91
N GLN A 203 -17.27 -8.03 -1.78
CA GLN A 203 -17.98 -7.39 -2.89
C GLN A 203 -17.25 -6.13 -3.35
N GLY A 204 -17.57 -5.65 -4.56
CA GLY A 204 -17.13 -4.33 -5.00
C GLY A 204 -17.57 -3.25 -4.00
N GLY A 205 -16.65 -2.37 -3.64
CA GLY A 205 -16.80 -1.38 -2.57
C GLY A 205 -16.23 -1.82 -1.22
N TYR A 206 -16.08 -3.12 -0.96
CA TYR A 206 -15.70 -3.64 0.37
C TYR A 206 -14.32 -4.32 0.38
N SER A 207 -13.51 -4.07 -0.64
CA SER A 207 -12.17 -4.62 -0.81
C SER A 207 -11.12 -3.54 -0.58
N ASP A 208 -10.14 -3.82 0.26
CA ASP A 208 -9.07 -2.88 0.57
C ASP A 208 -8.26 -2.46 -0.67
N TYR A 209 -8.22 -3.30 -1.71
CA TYR A 209 -7.58 -2.95 -2.98
C TYR A 209 -8.23 -1.75 -3.69
N HIS A 210 -9.44 -1.32 -3.31
CA HIS A 210 -10.03 -0.08 -3.83
C HIS A 210 -9.31 1.18 -3.36
N THR A 211 -8.63 1.11 -2.22
CA THR A 211 -7.92 2.25 -1.62
C THR A 211 -6.64 2.62 -2.37
N GLY A 212 -6.20 1.80 -3.34
CA GLY A 212 -4.91 1.98 -3.99
C GLY A 212 -3.71 1.76 -3.06
N ARG A 213 -3.92 1.39 -1.80
CA ARG A 213 -2.88 1.29 -0.76
C ARG A 213 -2.54 -0.16 -0.40
N SER A 214 -3.16 -1.14 -1.08
CA SER A 214 -2.92 -2.57 -0.85
C SER A 214 -2.31 -3.25 -2.08
N PHE A 215 -1.34 -4.12 -1.87
CA PHE A 215 -0.73 -4.93 -2.93
C PHE A 215 -0.39 -6.34 -2.46
N ASP A 216 -0.24 -7.23 -3.44
CA ASP A 216 0.14 -8.63 -3.29
C ASP A 216 1.56 -8.83 -3.84
N LEU A 217 2.40 -9.51 -3.07
CA LEU A 217 3.75 -9.91 -3.47
C LEU A 217 3.82 -11.37 -3.91
N GLY A 218 4.72 -11.65 -4.85
CA GLY A 218 5.13 -12.98 -5.25
C GLY A 218 6.65 -13.08 -5.34
N ILE A 219 7.16 -14.31 -5.35
CA ILE A 219 8.57 -14.63 -5.51
C ILE A 219 8.73 -15.40 -6.82
N PHE A 220 9.56 -14.92 -7.74
CA PHE A 220 9.82 -15.54 -9.04
C PHE A 220 11.31 -15.51 -9.37
N PRO A 221 12.09 -16.45 -8.80
CA PRO A 221 13.54 -16.45 -8.96
C PRO A 221 13.98 -16.74 -10.38
N THR A 222 15.03 -16.05 -10.83
CA THR A 222 15.58 -16.23 -12.19
C THR A 222 16.40 -17.51 -12.36
N ASP A 223 16.82 -18.12 -11.25
CA ASP A 223 17.63 -19.36 -11.22
C ASP A 223 16.80 -20.64 -11.46
N GLY A 224 15.47 -20.51 -11.61
CA GLY A 224 14.56 -21.64 -11.83
C GLY A 224 14.04 -22.30 -10.55
N SER A 225 14.32 -21.71 -9.37
CA SER A 225 13.70 -22.09 -8.11
C SER A 225 12.17 -21.88 -8.13
N SER A 226 11.48 -22.46 -7.14
CA SER A 226 10.01 -22.43 -7.08
C SER A 226 9.50 -20.99 -7.03
N SER A 227 8.50 -20.69 -7.87
CA SER A 227 7.74 -19.45 -7.81
C SER A 227 6.41 -19.62 -7.08
N GLY A 228 5.88 -18.52 -6.56
CA GLY A 228 4.60 -18.53 -5.85
C GLY A 228 4.29 -17.22 -5.15
N TYR A 229 3.25 -17.26 -4.31
CA TYR A 229 2.97 -16.16 -3.38
C TYR A 229 4.18 -15.94 -2.46
N TYR A 230 4.40 -14.68 -2.09
CA TYR A 230 5.46 -14.32 -1.16
C TYR A 230 5.32 -15.10 0.16
N MET A 231 6.47 -15.53 0.69
CA MET A 231 6.60 -16.16 1.99
C MET A 231 7.81 -15.57 2.71
N PRO A 232 7.70 -15.13 3.97
CA PRO A 232 8.78 -14.50 4.72
C PRO A 232 9.77 -15.54 5.25
N THR A 233 10.50 -16.19 4.34
CA THR A 233 11.48 -17.24 4.68
C THR A 233 12.83 -16.97 4.01
N GLY A 234 13.93 -17.31 4.69
CA GLY A 234 15.27 -17.02 4.20
C GLY A 234 15.46 -15.51 4.01
N VAL A 235 16.08 -15.12 2.89
CA VAL A 235 16.34 -13.70 2.55
C VAL A 235 15.06 -12.87 2.50
N TYR A 236 13.95 -13.46 2.07
CA TYR A 236 12.67 -12.76 1.91
C TYR A 236 12.08 -12.29 3.24
N GLY A 237 12.50 -12.86 4.38
CA GLY A 237 12.05 -12.44 5.71
C GLY A 237 12.39 -10.98 6.04
N TRP A 238 13.38 -10.40 5.37
CA TRP A 238 13.76 -9.00 5.52
C TRP A 238 12.57 -8.05 5.28
N ILE A 239 11.73 -8.34 4.27
CA ILE A 239 10.55 -7.51 3.98
C ILE A 239 9.57 -7.51 5.16
N ASP A 240 9.25 -8.66 5.75
CA ASP A 240 8.38 -8.71 6.92
C ASP A 240 9.01 -8.00 8.12
N GLU A 241 10.34 -8.09 8.28
CA GLU A 241 11.10 -7.42 9.33
C GLU A 241 11.07 -5.88 9.20
N HIS A 242 11.12 -5.34 7.98
CA HIS A 242 11.29 -3.90 7.76
C HIS A 242 10.07 -3.18 7.19
N ALA A 243 9.07 -3.87 6.64
CA ALA A 243 7.89 -3.27 6.00
C ALA A 243 7.21 -2.14 6.82
N ALA A 244 7.14 -2.32 8.14
CA ALA A 244 6.55 -1.35 9.03
C ALA A 244 7.32 -0.01 9.11
N GLU A 245 8.64 -0.03 8.92
CA GLU A 245 9.50 1.15 8.89
C GLU A 245 9.23 2.01 7.65
N TYR A 246 8.68 1.39 6.61
CA TYR A 246 8.24 2.05 5.37
C TYR A 246 6.73 2.30 5.34
N GLY A 247 6.00 2.05 6.43
CA GLY A 247 4.58 2.34 6.55
C GLY A 247 3.63 1.22 6.08
N PHE A 248 4.13 0.00 5.87
CA PHE A 248 3.32 -1.15 5.47
C PHE A 248 3.07 -2.14 6.61
N VAL A 249 1.88 -2.75 6.59
CA VAL A 249 1.51 -3.87 7.46
C VAL A 249 1.04 -5.04 6.63
N VAL A 250 1.21 -6.26 7.13
CA VAL A 250 0.49 -7.42 6.60
C VAL A 250 -1.01 -7.20 6.87
N ARG A 251 -1.82 -7.08 5.82
CA ARG A 251 -3.23 -6.69 5.94
C ARG A 251 -4.09 -7.76 6.61
N PHE A 252 -3.75 -9.02 6.35
CA PHE A 252 -4.43 -10.21 6.86
C PHE A 252 -3.43 -11.09 7.64
N PRO A 253 -3.04 -10.68 8.85
CA PRO A 253 -2.04 -11.40 9.64
C PRO A 253 -2.62 -12.69 10.25
N GLU A 254 -1.73 -13.60 10.66
CA GLU A 254 -2.10 -14.87 11.29
C GLU A 254 -3.00 -14.66 12.52
N GLY A 255 -4.09 -15.43 12.61
CA GLY A 255 -4.97 -15.47 13.78
C GLY A 255 -5.92 -14.27 13.90
N LYS A 256 -6.05 -13.43 12.87
CA LYS A 256 -6.98 -12.28 12.81
C LYS A 256 -8.10 -12.47 11.79
N ASP A 257 -8.42 -13.71 11.45
CA ASP A 257 -9.44 -14.04 10.43
C ASP A 257 -10.84 -13.55 10.82
N SER A 258 -11.16 -13.57 12.12
CA SER A 258 -12.45 -13.11 12.66
C SER A 258 -12.63 -11.60 12.56
N GLU A 259 -11.55 -10.86 12.72
CA GLU A 259 -11.51 -9.40 12.73
C GLU A 259 -11.48 -8.86 11.30
N THR A 260 -10.60 -9.43 10.47
CA THR A 260 -10.36 -8.95 9.09
C THR A 260 -11.37 -9.51 8.08
N GLY A 261 -12.01 -10.64 8.38
CA GLY A 261 -12.92 -11.33 7.47
C GLY A 261 -12.24 -12.06 6.33
N GLU A 262 -10.92 -12.24 6.36
CA GLU A 262 -10.13 -12.96 5.37
C GLU A 262 -9.11 -13.85 6.07
N ARG A 263 -8.75 -14.96 5.43
CA ARG A 263 -7.70 -15.82 5.98
C ARG A 263 -6.34 -15.15 5.95
N GLN A 264 -5.42 -15.65 6.76
CA GLN A 264 -4.03 -15.22 6.73
C GLN A 264 -3.47 -15.18 5.29
N ARG A 265 -2.84 -14.05 4.95
CA ARG A 265 -2.17 -13.82 3.67
C ARG A 265 -0.90 -12.99 3.90
N ASP A 266 0.20 -13.67 4.18
CA ASP A 266 1.53 -13.05 4.43
C ASP A 266 2.07 -12.25 3.23
N TYR A 267 1.49 -12.46 2.06
CA TYR A 267 1.86 -11.80 0.81
C TYR A 267 1.06 -10.52 0.54
N THR A 268 0.07 -10.15 1.37
CA THR A 268 -0.74 -8.95 1.15
C THR A 268 -0.38 -7.85 2.13
N TYR A 269 0.16 -6.76 1.61
CA TYR A 269 0.57 -5.59 2.37
C TYR A 269 -0.38 -4.42 2.14
N ARG A 270 -0.59 -3.62 3.19
CA ARG A 270 -1.40 -2.39 3.19
C ARG A 270 -0.57 -1.23 3.72
N TYR A 271 -0.49 -0.14 2.96
CA TYR A 271 0.08 1.12 3.40
C TYR A 271 -0.87 1.80 4.38
N VAL A 272 -0.34 2.10 5.57
CA VAL A 272 -1.02 2.85 6.65
C VAL A 272 -0.18 4.04 7.11
N GLY A 273 1.03 4.20 6.58
CA GLY A 273 1.98 5.24 6.95
C GLY A 273 2.75 4.98 8.24
N VAL A 274 3.88 5.69 8.38
CA VAL A 274 4.65 5.78 9.63
C VAL A 274 4.06 6.92 10.48
N PRO A 275 3.84 6.75 11.79
CA PRO A 275 4.32 5.66 12.66
C PRO A 275 3.31 4.50 12.86
N HIS A 276 2.17 4.54 12.20
CA HIS A 276 1.05 3.61 12.41
C HIS A 276 1.46 2.16 12.21
N ALA A 277 2.14 1.86 11.11
CA ALA A 277 2.59 0.51 10.80
C ALA A 277 3.54 -0.06 11.87
N VAL A 278 4.45 0.78 12.40
CA VAL A 278 5.38 0.38 13.48
C VAL A 278 4.61 0.02 14.74
N TYR A 279 3.66 0.86 15.16
CA TYR A 279 2.84 0.58 16.33
C TYR A 279 2.01 -0.70 16.16
N MET A 280 1.38 -0.87 14.99
CA MET A 280 0.59 -2.06 14.66
C MET A 280 1.44 -3.33 14.73
N LYS A 281 2.64 -3.31 14.13
CA LYS A 281 3.57 -4.44 14.16
C LYS A 281 4.01 -4.79 15.59
N GLN A 282 4.43 -3.80 16.37
CA GLN A 282 4.90 -4.01 17.75
C GLN A 282 3.80 -4.58 18.66
N ASN A 283 2.54 -4.20 18.42
CA ASN A 283 1.39 -4.63 19.22
C ASN A 283 0.60 -5.79 18.59
N LYS A 284 1.05 -6.33 17.44
CA LYS A 284 0.42 -7.44 16.71
C LYS A 284 -1.06 -7.18 16.39
N LEU A 285 -1.34 -5.99 15.90
CA LEU A 285 -2.69 -5.52 15.57
C LEU A 285 -2.96 -5.67 14.06
N CYS A 286 -4.16 -6.11 13.70
CA CYS A 286 -4.69 -5.83 12.36
C CYS A 286 -5.22 -4.38 12.29
N LEU A 287 -5.58 -3.92 11.09
CA LEU A 287 -6.06 -2.54 10.91
C LEU A 287 -7.34 -2.28 11.71
N GLU A 288 -8.26 -3.23 11.75
CA GLU A 288 -9.49 -3.15 12.55
C GLU A 288 -9.20 -2.85 14.02
N GLU A 289 -8.32 -3.63 14.64
CA GLU A 289 -7.96 -3.45 16.05
C GLU A 289 -7.20 -2.14 16.29
N TYR A 290 -6.38 -1.72 15.33
CA TYR A 290 -5.68 -0.44 15.41
C TYR A 290 -6.65 0.76 15.41
N ILE A 291 -7.66 0.73 14.54
CA ILE A 291 -8.69 1.78 14.49
C ILE A 291 -9.49 1.83 15.79
N ASP A 292 -9.80 0.69 16.40
CA ASP A 292 -10.44 0.68 17.72
C ASP A 292 -9.50 1.19 18.81
N LYS A 293 -8.23 0.79 18.78
CA LYS A 293 -7.24 1.17 19.78
C LYS A 293 -6.96 2.67 19.81
N ILE A 294 -6.83 3.31 18.64
CA ILE A 294 -6.44 4.72 18.58
C ILE A 294 -7.53 5.67 19.12
N LYS A 295 -8.79 5.21 19.14
CA LYS A 295 -9.92 5.95 19.71
C LYS A 295 -9.81 6.18 21.22
N GLU A 296 -8.94 5.44 21.91
CA GLU A 296 -8.65 5.64 23.34
C GLU A 296 -7.77 6.87 23.61
N HIS A 297 -7.19 7.49 22.56
CA HIS A 297 -6.21 8.56 22.67
C HIS A 297 -6.74 9.88 22.12
N THR A 298 -6.67 10.95 22.91
CA THR A 298 -7.08 12.30 22.51
C THR A 298 -5.87 13.23 22.42
N ASN A 299 -6.04 14.44 21.89
CA ASN A 299 -4.97 15.44 21.85
C ASN A 299 -4.43 15.84 23.24
N GLU A 300 -5.20 15.58 24.31
CA GLU A 300 -4.77 15.80 25.71
C GLU A 300 -3.98 14.61 26.28
N SER A 301 -4.14 13.42 25.71
CA SER A 301 -3.45 12.19 26.10
C SER A 301 -3.10 11.36 24.86
N PRO A 302 -2.21 11.87 23.99
CA PRO A 302 -1.89 11.23 22.73
C PRO A 302 -1.14 9.91 22.94
N LEU A 303 -1.28 9.00 21.97
CA LEU A 303 -0.42 7.84 21.85
C LEU A 303 0.96 8.31 21.37
N GLU A 304 2.00 7.96 22.11
CA GLU A 304 3.38 8.25 21.73
C GLU A 304 4.03 7.04 21.05
N VAL A 305 4.59 7.25 19.86
CA VAL A 305 5.30 6.21 19.10
C VAL A 305 6.64 6.75 18.65
N THR A 306 7.71 6.00 18.93
CA THR A 306 9.06 6.35 18.49
C THR A 306 9.48 5.45 17.33
N VAL A 307 9.91 6.05 16.23
CA VAL A 307 10.46 5.35 15.06
C VAL A 307 11.86 5.89 14.79
N GLY A 308 12.86 5.03 14.99
CA GLY A 308 14.26 5.45 15.04
C GLY A 308 14.47 6.51 16.13
N ASN A 309 14.83 7.72 15.72
CA ASN A 309 15.06 8.89 16.56
C ASN A 309 13.91 9.92 16.49
N LYS A 310 12.82 9.62 15.77
CA LYS A 310 11.64 10.48 15.64
C LYS A 310 10.54 10.07 16.63
N LEU A 311 10.04 11.04 17.40
CA LEU A 311 8.87 10.86 18.25
C LEU A 311 7.63 11.38 17.52
N TYR A 312 6.57 10.60 17.58
CA TYR A 312 5.27 10.94 17.04
C TYR A 312 4.22 10.93 18.15
N GLN A 313 3.27 11.86 18.05
CA GLN A 313 2.04 11.86 18.85
C GLN A 313 0.85 11.58 17.93
N ILE A 314 0.03 10.61 18.29
CA ILE A 314 -1.13 10.18 17.51
C ILE A 314 -2.37 10.29 18.39
N TYR A 315 -3.44 10.88 17.87
CA TYR A 315 -4.69 10.97 18.60
C TYR A 315 -5.90 10.98 17.68
N TYR A 316 -7.04 10.63 18.25
CA TYR A 316 -8.33 10.56 17.60
C TYR A 316 -9.19 11.79 17.90
N ALA A 317 -9.91 12.26 16.88
CA ALA A 317 -10.95 13.29 16.98
C ALA A 317 -12.25 12.75 16.39
N ALA A 318 -13.30 12.66 17.21
CA ALA A 318 -14.60 12.14 16.78
C ALA A 318 -15.26 13.06 15.75
N ALA A 319 -15.85 12.47 14.70
CA ALA A 319 -16.59 13.23 13.71
C ALA A 319 -17.87 13.82 14.30
N ASN A 320 -18.21 15.04 13.89
CA ASN A 320 -19.48 15.67 14.19
C ASN A 320 -20.58 15.03 13.36
N ALA A 321 -21.47 14.25 14.00
CA ALA A 321 -22.59 13.62 13.31
C ALA A 321 -23.57 14.61 12.65
N ALA A 322 -23.54 15.89 13.02
CA ALA A 322 -24.42 16.92 12.50
C ALA A 322 -23.82 17.75 11.34
N GLY A 323 -22.58 17.49 10.91
CA GLY A 323 -21.95 18.22 9.80
C GLY A 323 -20.42 18.22 9.87
N ASP A 324 -19.83 19.39 9.62
CA ASP A 324 -18.38 19.54 9.60
C ASP A 324 -17.78 19.33 11.00
N THR A 325 -16.56 18.78 11.02
CA THR A 325 -15.83 18.43 12.23
C THR A 325 -14.67 19.40 12.44
N GLU A 326 -14.59 19.91 13.66
CA GLU A 326 -13.45 20.69 14.14
C GLU A 326 -12.39 19.73 14.72
N VAL A 327 -11.29 19.55 14.00
CA VAL A 327 -10.19 18.66 14.38
C VAL A 327 -9.06 19.49 15.02
N PRO A 328 -8.67 19.23 16.28
CA PRO A 328 -7.54 19.93 16.88
C PRO A 328 -6.24 19.49 16.23
N VAL A 329 -5.40 20.43 15.80
CA VAL A 329 -4.09 20.20 15.17
C VAL A 329 -3.03 21.14 15.77
N PRO A 330 -1.76 20.74 15.85
CA PRO A 330 -0.73 21.57 16.47
C PRO A 330 -0.41 22.81 15.62
N SER A 331 -0.24 23.98 16.26
CA SER A 331 -0.04 25.25 15.56
C SER A 331 1.36 25.44 14.95
N ASN A 332 2.34 24.63 15.35
CA ASN A 332 3.77 24.83 15.01
C ASN A 332 4.55 23.54 14.75
N LYS A 333 3.86 22.46 14.36
CA LYS A 333 4.45 21.16 14.03
C LYS A 333 3.93 20.64 12.72
N THR A 334 4.66 19.73 12.09
CA THR A 334 4.17 18.98 10.95
C THR A 334 3.21 17.89 11.41
N TYR A 335 2.06 17.77 10.75
CA TYR A 335 1.07 16.75 11.03
C TYR A 335 0.40 16.24 9.76
N THR A 336 -0.27 15.10 9.88
CA THR A 336 -1.23 14.60 8.91
C THR A 336 -2.57 14.34 9.60
N VAL A 337 -3.65 14.38 8.83
CA VAL A 337 -5.01 14.02 9.27
C VAL A 337 -5.58 13.00 8.31
N SER A 338 -6.05 11.87 8.83
CA SER A 338 -6.74 10.83 8.05
C SER A 338 -8.11 10.58 8.65
N GLY A 339 -9.13 10.47 7.82
CA GLY A 339 -10.36 9.79 8.23
C GLY A 339 -10.08 8.30 8.51
N ASN A 340 -10.88 7.69 9.39
CA ASN A 340 -10.80 6.26 9.68
C ASN A 340 -11.82 5.41 8.90
N ASN A 341 -12.69 6.04 8.10
CA ASN A 341 -13.83 5.44 7.39
C ASN A 341 -14.92 4.84 8.30
N VAL A 342 -14.92 5.20 9.58
CA VAL A 342 -15.86 4.69 10.60
C VAL A 342 -16.62 5.85 11.24
N ASP A 343 -15.92 6.71 11.97
CA ASP A 343 -16.55 7.66 12.90
C ASP A 343 -15.67 8.87 13.28
N GLY A 344 -14.48 9.04 12.72
CA GLY A 344 -13.64 10.18 13.06
C GLY A 344 -12.32 10.27 12.31
N PHE A 345 -11.48 11.14 12.83
CA PHE A 345 -10.19 11.51 12.27
C PHE A 345 -9.06 11.07 13.19
N ILE A 346 -7.94 10.70 12.59
CA ILE A 346 -6.70 10.35 13.27
C ILE A 346 -5.68 11.39 12.85
N VAL A 347 -5.15 12.11 13.84
CA VAL A 347 -4.11 13.11 13.65
C VAL A 347 -2.78 12.53 14.09
N THR A 348 -1.77 12.72 13.26
CA THR A 348 -0.40 12.24 13.49
C THR A 348 0.55 13.43 13.47
N VAL A 349 1.21 13.70 14.58
CA VAL A 349 2.10 14.84 14.75
C VAL A 349 3.54 14.37 14.85
N SER A 350 4.43 14.95 14.03
CA SER A 350 5.88 14.81 14.19
C SER A 350 6.36 15.75 15.30
N MET A 351 6.96 15.21 16.36
CA MET A 351 7.39 16.01 17.51
C MET A 351 8.75 16.66 17.34
N ASN A 352 9.54 16.17 16.39
CA ASN A 352 10.93 16.55 16.12
C ASN A 352 11.06 17.69 15.12
#